data_AF-A0A7S3UJR2-F1
#
_entry.id   AF-A0A7S3UJR2-F1
#
_cell.length_a   1.000
_cell.length_b   1.000
_cell.length_c   1.000
_cell.angle_alpha   90.00
_cell.angle_beta   90.00
_cell.angle_gamma   90.00
#
_symmetry.space_group_name_H-M   'P 1'
#
loop_
_entity.id
_entity.type
_entity.pdbx_description
1 polymer ?
#
loop_
_entity_poly.entity_id
_entity_poly.type
_entity_poly.pdbx_seq_one_letter_code
_entity_poly.pdbx_strand_id
1 'polypeptide(L)'
;MASGFCVVGVEADATLVADATSAFQTELTTGQLRLVHVAVALRDEDVNTEQVFFENHCTKEWNSFLPTVGCRSCSSPHHLDESSCTRHKVTTVSCASIFAQFGVPVYLKLDVEGAETGCFEALSKLAVRPSYLSVEATGAEYVDAI
;
A
#
# COMPACT_ATOMS: atom_id res chain seq x y z
N MET A 1 12.35 -2.42 -14.61
CA MET A 1 12.58 -3.84 -14.28
C MET A 1 13.81 -4.45 -14.98
N ALA A 2 14.48 -3.72 -15.89
CA ALA A 2 15.66 -4.20 -16.62
C ALA A 2 16.93 -4.48 -15.77
N SER A 3 16.96 -4.08 -14.49
CA SER A 3 18.12 -4.30 -13.60
C SER A 3 18.14 -5.67 -12.93
N GLY A 4 17.16 -6.54 -13.18
CA GLY A 4 17.13 -7.93 -12.68
C GLY A 4 16.67 -8.12 -11.23
N PHE A 5 16.03 -7.11 -10.63
CA PHE A 5 15.49 -7.21 -9.27
C PHE A 5 14.17 -8.00 -9.24
N CYS A 6 13.97 -8.79 -8.19
CA CYS A 6 12.67 -9.34 -7.82
C CYS A 6 11.83 -8.27 -7.10
N VAL A 7 10.61 -8.06 -7.55
CA VAL A 7 9.69 -7.04 -7.03
C VAL A 7 8.47 -7.73 -6.42
N VAL A 8 8.04 -7.24 -5.26
CA VAL A 8 6.75 -7.58 -4.66
C VAL A 8 5.88 -6.33 -4.72
N GLY A 9 4.83 -6.37 -5.53
CA GLY A 9 3.79 -5.34 -5.56
C GLY A 9 2.65 -5.74 -4.63
N VAL A 10 2.22 -4.80 -3.78
CA VAL A 10 1.11 -4.99 -2.83
C VAL A 10 0.06 -3.95 -3.16
N GLU A 11 -1.17 -4.39 -3.42
CA GLU A 11 -2.25 -3.51 -3.87
C GLU A 11 -3.60 -4.01 -3.31
N ALA A 12 -4.46 -3.09 -2.89
CA ALA A 12 -5.78 -3.37 -2.35
C ALA A 12 -6.88 -3.31 -3.42
N ASP A 13 -6.76 -2.39 -4.38
CA ASP A 13 -7.76 -2.18 -5.44
C ASP A 13 -7.69 -3.33 -6.47
N ALA A 14 -8.79 -4.09 -6.57
CA ALA A 14 -8.88 -5.24 -7.46
C ALA A 14 -8.74 -4.87 -8.94
N THR A 15 -9.14 -3.65 -9.33
CA THR A 15 -9.02 -3.15 -10.71
C THR A 15 -7.56 -2.87 -11.05
N LEU A 16 -6.80 -2.25 -10.14
CA LEU A 16 -5.36 -2.04 -10.31
C LEU A 16 -4.60 -3.37 -10.35
N VAL A 17 -5.00 -4.35 -9.53
CA VAL A 17 -4.43 -5.70 -9.58
C VAL A 17 -4.68 -6.36 -10.95
N ALA A 18 -5.89 -6.24 -11.49
CA ALA A 18 -6.23 -6.78 -12.80
C ALA A 18 -5.43 -6.11 -13.92
N ASP A 19 -5.33 -4.78 -13.89
CA ASP A 19 -4.57 -3.99 -14.86
C ASP A 19 -3.07 -4.34 -14.81
N ALA A 20 -2.49 -4.41 -13.60
CA ALA A 20 -1.11 -4.83 -13.40
C ALA A 20 -0.86 -6.27 -13.87
N THR A 21 -1.83 -7.17 -13.65
CA THR A 21 -1.75 -8.55 -14.13
C THR A 21 -1.66 -8.63 -15.65
N SER A 22 -2.44 -7.78 -16.34
CA SER A 22 -2.40 -7.68 -17.80
C SER A 22 -1.11 -7.02 -18.31
N ALA A 23 -0.72 -5.89 -17.71
CA ALA A 23 0.40 -5.09 -18.16
C ALA A 23 1.78 -5.75 -17.92
N PHE A 24 1.93 -6.49 -16.81
CA PHE A 24 3.19 -7.09 -16.37
C PHE A 24 3.21 -8.62 -16.49
N GLN A 25 2.47 -9.16 -17.46
CA GLN A 25 2.32 -10.61 -17.63
C GLN A 25 3.67 -11.34 -17.75
N THR A 26 4.66 -10.73 -18.44
CA THR A 26 5.99 -11.33 -18.62
C THR A 26 6.73 -11.41 -17.29
N GLU A 27 6.72 -10.35 -16.51
CA GLU A 27 7.41 -10.27 -15.21
C GLU A 27 6.75 -11.16 -14.17
N LEU A 28 5.42 -11.29 -14.20
CA LEU A 28 4.67 -12.25 -13.39
C LEU A 28 5.02 -13.69 -13.77
N THR A 29 5.03 -14.00 -15.06
CA THR A 29 5.34 -15.36 -15.56
C THR A 29 6.78 -15.77 -15.27
N THR A 30 7.72 -14.83 -15.37
CA THR A 30 9.15 -15.07 -15.07
C THR A 30 9.46 -15.01 -13.57
N GLY A 31 8.49 -14.63 -12.74
CA GLY A 31 8.66 -14.49 -11.29
C GLY A 31 9.45 -13.25 -10.85
N GLN A 32 9.77 -12.35 -11.78
CA GLN A 32 10.39 -11.05 -11.49
C GLN A 32 9.43 -10.10 -10.76
N LEU A 33 8.13 -10.25 -10.98
CA LEU A 33 7.08 -9.60 -10.20
C LEU A 33 6.27 -10.65 -9.44
N ARG A 34 6.01 -10.39 -8.17
CA ARG A 34 4.97 -11.04 -7.39
C ARG A 34 3.95 -9.99 -7.01
N LEU A 35 2.71 -10.17 -7.44
CA LEU A 35 1.61 -9.26 -7.11
C LEU A 35 0.77 -9.87 -5.99
N VAL A 36 0.53 -9.11 -4.92
CA VAL A 36 -0.21 -9.54 -3.75
C VAL A 36 -1.44 -8.64 -3.59
N HIS A 37 -2.62 -9.21 -3.81
CA HIS A 37 -3.90 -8.50 -3.69
C HIS A 37 -4.36 -8.48 -2.23
N VAL A 38 -3.83 -7.55 -1.46
CA VAL A 38 -4.12 -7.35 -0.02
C VAL A 38 -3.93 -5.89 0.34
N ALA A 39 -4.62 -5.44 1.37
CA ALA A 39 -4.34 -4.14 1.98
C ALA A 39 -3.36 -4.29 3.15
N VAL A 40 -2.49 -3.30 3.35
CA VAL A 40 -1.60 -3.27 4.52
C VAL A 40 -2.37 -2.73 5.72
N ALA A 41 -2.35 -3.48 6.83
CA ALA A 41 -3.00 -3.07 8.07
C ALA A 41 -2.35 -1.79 8.63
N LEU A 42 -3.16 -0.86 9.15
CA LEU A 42 -2.70 0.36 9.82
C LEU A 42 -1.91 0.06 11.09
N ARG A 43 -2.30 -0.99 11.81
CA ARG A 43 -1.70 -1.45 13.06
C ARG A 43 -1.78 -2.98 13.19
N ASP A 44 -0.97 -3.56 14.07
CA ASP A 44 -0.87 -5.02 14.24
C ASP A 44 -2.20 -5.68 14.67
N GLU A 45 -3.08 -5.00 15.41
CA GLU A 45 -4.38 -5.59 15.77
C GLU A 45 -5.43 -5.57 14.66
N ASP A 46 -5.19 -4.80 13.60
CA ASP A 46 -6.10 -4.75 12.44
C ASP A 46 -5.83 -5.91 11.47
N VAL A 47 -4.86 -6.78 11.72
CA VAL A 47 -4.41 -7.86 10.82
C VAL A 47 -5.44 -9.00 10.72
N ASN A 48 -5.68 -9.49 9.50
CA ASN A 48 -6.70 -10.50 9.21
C ASN A 48 -8.12 -10.06 9.62
N THR A 49 -8.37 -8.75 9.66
CA THR A 49 -9.69 -8.19 9.90
C THR A 49 -10.24 -7.55 8.62
N GLU A 50 -11.57 -7.44 8.52
CA GLU A 50 -12.21 -6.67 7.45
C GLU A 50 -12.20 -5.19 7.81
N GLN A 51 -11.49 -4.38 7.04
CA GLN A 51 -11.44 -2.93 7.22
C GLN A 51 -12.18 -2.23 6.08
N VAL A 52 -12.78 -1.07 6.37
CA VAL A 52 -13.46 -0.25 5.36
C VAL A 52 -12.41 0.51 4.55
N PHE A 53 -12.37 0.24 3.25
CA PHE A 53 -11.52 0.93 2.29
C PHE A 53 -12.39 1.84 1.40
N PHE A 54 -11.88 3.04 1.13
CA PHE A 54 -12.56 4.07 0.35
C PHE A 54 -11.87 4.20 -1.00
N GLU A 55 -12.55 3.75 -2.04
CA GLU A 55 -12.10 3.87 -3.42
C GLU A 55 -12.59 5.19 -4.02
N ASN A 56 -11.67 6.07 -4.39
CA ASN A 56 -12.01 7.37 -4.95
C ASN A 56 -12.50 7.25 -6.40
N HIS A 57 -13.53 8.03 -6.76
CA HIS A 57 -14.09 7.99 -8.12
C HIS A 57 -13.27 8.76 -9.16
N CYS A 58 -12.39 9.66 -8.72
CA CYS A 58 -11.66 10.60 -9.57
C CYS A 58 -10.26 10.06 -9.92
N THR A 59 -9.55 9.49 -8.95
CA THR A 59 -8.21 8.92 -9.12
C THR A 59 -7.99 7.75 -8.18
N LYS A 60 -7.38 6.67 -8.68
CA LYS A 60 -7.04 5.50 -7.85
C LYS A 60 -5.89 5.76 -6.89
N GLU A 61 -5.10 6.79 -7.15
CA GLU A 61 -4.04 7.27 -6.27
C GLU A 61 -4.58 7.61 -4.88
N TRP A 62 -5.81 8.10 -4.74
CA TRP A 62 -6.35 8.49 -3.44
C TRP A 62 -7.09 7.39 -2.70
N ASN A 63 -7.08 6.15 -3.20
CA ASN A 63 -7.70 5.04 -2.48
C ASN A 63 -7.06 4.88 -1.09
N SER A 64 -7.86 4.86 -0.03
CA SER A 64 -7.32 4.92 1.34
C SER A 64 -8.28 4.33 2.38
N PHE A 65 -7.75 3.97 3.55
CA PHE A 65 -8.55 3.73 4.76
C PHE A 65 -9.10 5.03 5.37
N LEU A 66 -8.53 6.19 5.02
CA LEU A 66 -8.94 7.49 5.52
C LEU A 66 -9.99 8.10 4.59
N PRO A 67 -11.24 8.36 5.05
CA PRO A 67 -12.26 8.97 4.19
C PRO A 67 -11.85 10.35 3.70
N THR A 68 -11.07 11.10 4.49
CA THR A 68 -10.52 12.42 4.11
C THR A 68 -9.56 12.36 2.92
N VAL A 69 -9.07 11.17 2.55
CA VAL A 69 -8.23 10.91 1.38
C VAL A 69 -9.06 10.20 0.30
N GLY A 70 -9.63 9.04 0.62
CA GLY A 70 -10.43 8.22 -0.29
C GLY A 70 -11.68 8.89 -0.86
N CYS A 71 -12.24 9.87 -0.15
CA CYS A 71 -13.44 10.59 -0.58
C CYS A 71 -13.14 12.07 -0.87
N ARG A 72 -11.92 12.39 -1.32
CA ARG A 72 -11.61 13.72 -1.88
C ARG A 72 -12.48 14.00 -3.11
N SER A 73 -13.08 15.18 -3.16
CA SER A 73 -13.89 15.64 -4.30
C SER A 73 -13.04 15.77 -5.56
N CYS A 74 -13.60 15.49 -6.74
CA CYS A 74 -12.84 15.54 -8.00
C CYS A 74 -12.42 16.96 -8.41
N SER A 75 -13.05 18.00 -7.86
CA SER A 75 -12.74 19.40 -8.15
C SER A 75 -11.98 20.03 -7.00
N SER A 76 -11.05 20.93 -7.35
CA SER A 76 -10.34 21.76 -6.38
C SER A 76 -11.28 22.83 -5.80
N PRO A 77 -11.24 23.09 -4.48
CA PRO A 77 -10.36 22.45 -3.50
C PRO A 77 -10.89 21.05 -3.15
N HIS A 78 -10.00 20.05 -3.14
CA HIS A 78 -10.34 18.63 -2.93
C HIS A 78 -10.81 18.36 -1.49
N HIS A 79 -12.06 18.68 -1.20
CA HIS A 79 -12.67 18.53 0.12
C HIS A 79 -13.19 17.11 0.32
N LEU A 80 -13.44 16.74 1.58
CA LEU A 80 -14.17 15.50 1.88
C LEU A 80 -15.59 15.58 1.31
N ASP A 81 -15.91 14.64 0.42
CA ASP A 81 -17.23 14.42 -0.15
C ASP A 81 -17.48 12.91 -0.22
N GLU A 82 -18.31 12.38 0.70
CA GLU A 82 -18.62 10.95 0.76
C GLU A 82 -19.29 10.40 -0.52
N SER A 83 -19.82 11.26 -1.39
CA SER A 83 -20.36 10.85 -2.69
C SER A 83 -19.30 10.65 -3.76
N SER A 84 -18.06 11.09 -3.53
CA SER A 84 -16.92 10.96 -4.44
C SER A 84 -16.11 9.66 -4.22
N CYS A 85 -16.65 8.68 -3.49
CA CYS A 85 -16.00 7.41 -3.23
C CYS A 85 -16.96 6.24 -3.09
N THR A 86 -16.44 5.02 -3.25
CA THR A 86 -17.14 3.77 -2.94
C THR A 86 -16.51 3.12 -1.73
N ARG A 87 -17.33 2.72 -0.75
CA ARG A 87 -16.88 1.95 0.42
C ARG A 87 -16.94 0.47 0.09
N HIS A 88 -15.89 -0.25 0.37
CA HIS A 88 -15.89 -1.71 0.35
C HIS A 88 -15.02 -2.26 1.47
N LYS A 89 -15.18 -3.54 1.76
CA LYS A 89 -14.39 -4.22 2.79
C LYS A 89 -13.22 -4.91 2.14
N VAL A 90 -12.04 -4.74 2.73
CA VAL A 90 -10.81 -5.44 2.33
C VAL A 90 -10.25 -6.20 3.52
N THR A 91 -9.67 -7.36 3.24
CA THR A 91 -8.87 -8.08 4.23
C THR A 91 -7.48 -7.48 4.27
N THR A 92 -6.98 -7.27 5.49
CA THR A 92 -5.67 -6.70 5.73
C THR A 92 -4.63 -7.74 6.12
N VAL A 93 -3.36 -7.43 5.85
CA VAL A 93 -2.21 -8.19 6.33
C VAL A 93 -1.21 -7.24 7.00
N SER A 94 -0.38 -7.74 7.92
CA SER A 94 0.71 -6.92 8.45
C SER A 94 1.87 -6.82 7.46
N CYS A 95 2.53 -5.66 7.46
CA CYS A 95 3.77 -5.45 6.71
C CYS A 95 4.87 -6.44 7.16
N ALA A 96 4.90 -6.80 8.45
CA ALA A 96 5.78 -7.84 8.98
C ALA A 96 5.54 -9.22 8.34
N SER A 97 4.28 -9.59 8.08
CA SER A 97 3.96 -10.87 7.41
C SER A 97 4.44 -10.88 5.96
N ILE A 98 4.32 -9.75 5.27
CA ILE A 98 4.85 -9.57 3.91
C ILE A 98 6.38 -9.75 3.92
N PHE A 99 7.10 -9.11 4.85
CA PHE A 99 8.54 -9.28 4.99
C PHE A 99 8.95 -10.71 5.37
N ALA A 100 8.18 -11.38 6.25
CA ALA A 100 8.44 -12.77 6.61
C ALA A 100 8.25 -13.73 5.41
N GLN A 101 7.28 -13.44 4.55
CA GLN A 101 6.97 -14.27 3.37
C GLN A 101 7.96 -14.06 2.21
N PHE A 102 8.37 -12.82 1.95
CA PHE A 102 9.15 -12.46 0.76
C PHE A 102 10.58 -12.01 1.05
N GLY A 103 10.94 -11.84 2.31
CA GLY A 103 12.20 -11.25 2.76
C GLY A 103 12.12 -9.73 2.90
N VAL A 104 13.13 -9.15 3.56
CA VAL A 104 13.29 -7.70 3.66
C VAL A 104 13.90 -7.19 2.34
N PRO A 105 13.24 -6.25 1.64
CA PRO A 105 13.71 -5.80 0.34
C PRO A 105 14.92 -4.87 0.48
N VAL A 106 15.74 -4.77 -0.58
CA VAL A 106 16.83 -3.77 -0.65
C VAL A 106 16.27 -2.35 -0.76
N TYR A 107 15.16 -2.19 -1.46
CA TYR A 107 14.44 -0.92 -1.64
C TYR A 107 12.96 -1.12 -1.31
N LEU A 108 12.41 -0.29 -0.42
CA LEU A 108 11.00 -0.27 -0.08
C LEU A 108 10.41 1.09 -0.47
N LYS A 109 9.32 1.08 -1.23
CA LYS A 109 8.47 2.27 -1.43
C LYS A 109 7.17 2.07 -0.66
N LEU A 110 6.85 3.05 0.18
CA LEU A 110 5.59 3.14 0.92
C LEU A 110 4.86 4.39 0.44
N ASP A 111 3.76 4.16 -0.25
CA ASP A 111 2.91 5.17 -0.86
C ASP A 111 1.49 4.58 -0.84
N VAL A 112 0.95 4.47 0.38
CA VAL A 112 -0.29 3.73 0.68
C VAL A 112 -1.32 4.66 1.34
N GLU A 113 -1.14 5.97 1.14
CA GLU A 113 -2.11 7.04 1.35
C GLU A 113 -2.69 7.05 2.77
N GLY A 114 -1.80 7.00 3.76
CA GLY A 114 -2.13 7.04 5.18
C GLY A 114 -2.03 5.69 5.89
N ALA A 115 -1.69 4.60 5.19
CA ALA A 115 -1.47 3.27 5.78
C ALA A 115 -0.02 2.97 6.16
N GLU A 116 0.88 3.96 6.11
CA GLU A 116 2.32 3.78 6.32
C GLU A 116 2.66 3.33 7.76
N THR A 117 1.84 3.70 8.74
CA THR A 117 2.09 3.47 10.17
C THR A 117 2.33 2.00 10.50
N GLY A 118 1.57 1.09 9.90
CA GLY A 118 1.72 -0.35 10.14
C GLY A 118 3.03 -0.89 9.58
N CYS A 119 3.53 -0.32 8.48
CA CYS A 119 4.86 -0.64 7.96
C CYS A 119 5.97 -0.03 8.81
N PHE A 120 5.81 1.20 9.32
CA PHE A 120 6.80 1.78 10.24
C PHE A 120 6.93 0.99 11.53
N GLU A 121 5.81 0.56 12.12
CA GLU A 121 5.82 -0.31 13.29
C GLU A 121 6.57 -1.63 12.98
N ALA A 122 6.27 -2.27 11.86
CA ALA A 122 6.98 -3.48 11.44
C ALA A 122 8.49 -3.26 11.25
N LEU A 123 8.88 -2.21 10.52
CA LEU A 123 10.29 -1.85 10.27
C LEU A 123 11.07 -1.58 11.57
N SER A 124 10.42 -0.96 12.56
CA SER A 124 11.04 -0.66 13.86
C SER A 124 11.46 -1.93 14.61
N LYS A 125 10.73 -3.04 14.40
CA LYS A 125 10.94 -4.36 15.05
C LYS A 125 11.88 -5.27 14.25
N LEU A 126 12.26 -4.92 13.02
CA LEU A 126 13.15 -5.75 12.20
C LEU A 126 14.61 -5.65 12.64
N ALA A 127 15.29 -6.81 12.69
CA ALA A 127 16.74 -6.87 12.92
C ALA A 127 17.56 -6.40 11.69
N VAL A 128 17.02 -6.59 10.49
CA VAL A 128 17.61 -6.14 9.21
C VAL A 128 16.57 -5.28 8.51
N ARG A 129 16.94 -4.05 8.14
CA ARG A 129 16.07 -3.07 7.48
C ARG A 129 16.39 -2.95 5.99
N PRO A 130 15.47 -2.44 5.17
CA PRO A 130 15.78 -2.07 3.79
C PRO A 130 16.94 -1.09 3.72
N SER A 131 17.81 -1.25 2.72
CA SER A 131 18.93 -0.32 2.50
C SER A 131 18.45 1.06 2.07
N TYR A 132 17.30 1.10 1.40
CA TYR A 132 16.67 2.31 0.89
C TYR A 132 15.19 2.30 1.18
N LEU A 133 14.67 3.41 1.70
CA LEU A 133 13.26 3.62 1.96
C LEU A 133 12.81 4.92 1.29
N SER A 134 11.73 4.84 0.52
CA SER A 134 11.02 5.99 -0.02
C SER A 134 9.62 5.99 0.55
N VAL A 135 9.28 7.00 1.34
CA VAL A 135 7.97 7.12 1.98
C VAL A 135 7.28 8.41 1.56
N GLU A 136 5.97 8.36 1.42
CA GLU A 136 5.18 9.59 1.42
C GLU A 136 5.21 10.20 2.83
N ALA A 137 5.72 11.43 2.94
CA ALA A 137 5.79 12.14 4.21
C ALA A 137 4.59 13.09 4.34
N THR A 138 3.55 12.63 5.05
CA THR A 138 2.41 13.47 5.42
C THR A 138 2.64 14.26 6.72
N GLY A 139 3.76 14.01 7.40
CA GLY A 139 4.20 14.65 8.65
C GLY A 139 5.70 14.47 8.90
N ALA A 140 6.31 15.36 9.70
CA ALA A 140 7.76 15.34 9.98
C ALA A 140 8.16 14.21 10.94
N GLU A 141 7.23 13.78 11.80
CA GLU A 141 7.36 12.70 12.77
C GLU A 141 7.72 11.35 12.15
N TYR A 142 7.41 11.16 10.87
CA TYR A 142 7.76 9.94 10.15
C TYR A 142 9.24 9.83 9.82
N VAL A 143 10.00 10.93 9.85
CA VAL A 143 11.45 10.92 9.57
C VAL A 143 12.24 10.36 10.76
N ASP A 144 11.78 10.61 11.99
CA ASP A 144 12.49 10.20 13.21
C ASP A 144 12.25 8.72 13.59
N ALA A 145 11.23 8.07 13.00
CA ALA A 145 10.86 6.69 13.27
C ALA A 145 11.65 5.63 12.45
N ILE A 146 12.44 6.09 11.47
CA ILE A 146 13.17 5.27 10.48
C ILE A 146 14.63 5.12 10.89
#